data_AF-A0A961CEB6-F1
#
_entry.id   AF-A0A961CEB6-F1
#
_cell.length_a   1.000
_cell.length_b   1.000
_cell.length_c   1.000
_cell.angle_alpha   90.00
_cell.angle_beta   90.00
_cell.angle_gamma   90.00
#
_symmetry.space_group_name_H-M   'P 1'
#
loop_
_entity.id
_entity.type
_entity.pdbx_description
1 polymer ?
#
loop_
_entity_poly.entity_id
_entity_poly.type
_entity_poly.pdbx_seq_one_letter_code
_entity_poly.pdbx_strand_id
1 'polypeptide(L)'
;MRLPAPLSFVARLRAALGTEAAALRQAFAALLVSSGGDLLAGVTLAGITGRLEELPGLIILIPAAIGMRGNIYGALGSRLGTAIHTGQFSLSRRRETLVGQNIWASGVLTLVIAVAMAFAARAVAGIFGNDSISVADFVVISVLGGVLSSVIVLGVTLGVATLAVRR
;
A
#
# COMPACT_ATOMS: atom_id res chain seq x y z
N MET A 1 28.66 45.48 10.62
CA MET A 1 27.60 44.52 10.27
C MET A 1 28.22 43.12 10.27
N ARG A 2 28.11 42.35 11.36
CA ARG A 2 28.75 41.02 11.49
C ARG A 2 27.75 39.96 11.03
N LEU A 3 28.07 39.27 9.92
CA LEU A 3 27.31 38.12 9.45
C LEU A 3 27.42 36.96 10.47
N PRO A 4 26.32 36.27 10.85
CA PRO A 4 26.40 35.12 11.74
C PRO A 4 27.17 33.96 11.09
N ALA A 5 28.02 33.30 11.87
CA ALA A 5 28.86 32.18 11.41
C ALA A 5 28.01 30.99 10.91
N PRO A 6 28.46 30.24 9.89
CA PRO A 6 27.72 29.06 9.41
C PRO A 6 27.74 27.97 10.49
N LEU A 7 26.56 27.63 11.02
CA LEU A 7 26.38 26.49 11.93
C LEU A 7 26.92 25.22 11.27
N SER A 8 27.70 24.42 12.01
CA SER A 8 28.17 23.12 11.52
C SER A 8 26.98 22.23 11.16
N PHE A 9 27.15 21.39 10.14
CA PHE A 9 26.11 20.48 9.64
C PHE A 9 25.42 19.70 10.79
N VAL A 10 26.20 19.27 11.78
CA VAL A 10 25.73 18.56 12.97
C VAL A 10 24.80 19.42 13.85
N ALA A 11 25.08 20.71 14.02
CA ALA A 11 24.24 21.62 14.78
C ALA A 11 22.90 21.90 14.05
N ARG A 12 22.92 21.98 12.71
CA ARG A 12 21.70 22.12 11.89
C ARG A 12 20.84 20.86 11.94
N LEU A 13 21.47 19.68 11.89
CA LEU A 13 20.78 18.40 12.02
C LEU A 13 20.16 18.23 13.41
N ARG A 14 20.91 18.53 14.49
CA ARG A 14 20.37 18.51 15.86
C ARG A 14 19.23 19.51 16.08
N ALA A 15 19.34 20.71 15.52
CA ALA A 15 18.29 21.72 15.62
C ALA A 15 17.02 21.27 14.88
N ALA A 16 17.15 20.75 13.65
CA ALA A 16 16.03 20.22 12.87
C ALA A 16 15.37 19.00 13.54
N LEU A 17 16.15 18.05 14.03
CA LEU A 17 15.66 16.89 14.78
C LEU A 17 15.01 17.29 16.11
N GLY A 18 15.51 18.34 16.77
CA GLY A 18 14.95 18.87 18.01
C GLY A 18 13.60 19.55 17.82
N THR A 19 13.39 20.28 16.72
CA THR A 19 12.10 20.92 16.40
C THR A 19 11.00 19.94 16.01
N GLU A 20 11.36 18.77 15.46
CA GLU A 20 10.39 17.79 14.93
C GLU A 20 10.31 16.50 15.76
N ALA A 21 10.83 16.48 16.99
CA ALA A 21 10.88 15.28 17.83
C ALA A 21 9.52 14.57 17.97
N ALA A 22 8.43 15.32 18.04
CA ALA A 22 7.07 14.77 18.07
C ALA A 22 6.69 14.04 16.78
N ALA A 23 6.99 14.64 15.62
CA ALA A 23 6.73 14.04 14.31
C ALA A 23 7.60 12.80 14.07
N LEU A 24 8.88 12.86 14.45
CA LEU A 24 9.79 11.70 14.39
C LEU A 24 9.28 10.56 15.26
N ARG A 25 8.80 10.84 16.48
CA ARG A 25 8.22 9.82 17.36
C ARG A 25 6.97 9.19 16.74
N GLN A 26 6.11 9.98 16.10
CA GLN A 26 4.92 9.48 15.40
C GLN A 26 5.31 8.62 14.19
N ALA A 27 6.25 9.07 13.36
CA ALA A 27 6.75 8.32 12.22
C ALA A 27 7.42 7.01 12.66
N PHE A 28 8.23 7.04 13.71
CA PHE A 28 8.86 5.84 14.27
C PHE A 28 7.82 4.83 14.77
N ALA A 29 6.79 5.29 15.49
CA ALA A 29 5.70 4.43 15.92
C ALA A 29 4.93 3.82 14.73
N ALA A 30 4.66 4.62 13.69
CA ALA A 30 4.02 4.14 12.46
C ALA A 30 4.89 3.11 11.73
N LEU A 31 6.20 3.33 11.65
CA LEU A 31 7.15 2.39 11.07
C LEU A 31 7.20 1.07 11.84
N LEU A 32 7.22 1.10 13.17
CA LEU A 32 7.18 -0.12 13.99
C LEU A 32 5.92 -0.95 13.72
N VAL A 33 4.76 -0.29 13.63
CA VAL A 33 3.50 -0.97 13.29
C VAL A 33 3.55 -1.55 11.89
N SER A 34 4.07 -0.81 10.91
CA SER A 34 4.25 -1.30 9.54
C SER A 34 5.16 -2.53 9.49
N SER A 35 6.35 -2.44 10.11
CA SER A 35 7.32 -3.53 10.14
C SER A 35 6.75 -4.77 10.84
N GLY A 36 5.92 -4.61 11.86
CA GLY A 36 5.19 -5.72 12.47
C GLY A 36 4.24 -6.41 11.49
N GLY A 37 3.48 -5.64 10.72
CA GLY A 37 2.62 -6.17 9.64
C GLY A 37 3.41 -6.86 8.53
N ASP A 38 4.52 -6.26 8.11
CA ASP A 38 5.40 -6.81 7.08
C ASP A 38 6.06 -8.13 7.54
N LEU A 39 6.42 -8.23 8.83
CA LEU A 39 6.93 -9.47 9.42
C LEU A 39 5.87 -10.57 9.39
N LEU A 40 4.62 -10.26 9.76
CA LEU A 40 3.51 -11.23 9.69
C LEU A 40 3.25 -11.69 8.25
N ALA A 41 3.31 -10.77 7.29
CA ALA A 41 3.20 -11.11 5.87
C ALA A 41 4.35 -12.04 5.42
N GLY A 42 5.59 -11.74 5.85
CA GLY A 42 6.76 -12.58 5.57
C GLY A 42 6.68 -13.98 6.18
N VAL A 43 6.23 -14.11 7.44
CA VAL A 43 5.99 -15.41 8.10
C VAL A 43 4.90 -16.19 7.39
N THR A 44 3.82 -15.53 6.96
CA THR A 44 2.75 -16.17 6.18
C THR A 44 3.28 -16.66 4.84
N LEU A 45 4.13 -15.88 4.17
CA LEU A 45 4.77 -16.26 2.92
C LEU A 45 5.71 -17.46 3.10
N ALA A 46 6.48 -17.49 4.19
CA ALA A 46 7.35 -18.61 4.55
C ALA A 46 6.54 -19.91 4.79
N GLY A 47 5.31 -19.80 5.29
CA GLY A 47 4.40 -20.93 5.46
C GLY A 47 3.91 -21.55 4.16
N ILE A 48 4.00 -20.83 3.03
CA ILE A 48 3.59 -21.33 1.70
C ILE A 48 4.77 -21.60 0.75
N THR A 49 6.01 -21.57 1.24
CA THR A 49 7.21 -21.79 0.43
C THR A 49 7.15 -23.08 -0.39
N GLY A 50 6.64 -24.19 0.16
CA GLY A 50 6.48 -25.44 -0.60
C GLY A 50 5.61 -25.28 -1.86
N ARG A 51 4.54 -24.48 -1.81
CA ARG A 51 3.75 -24.18 -3.02
C ARG A 51 4.46 -23.26 -4.00
N LEU A 52 5.34 -22.38 -3.51
CA LEU A 52 6.14 -21.52 -4.38
C LEU A 52 7.23 -22.31 -5.10
N GLU A 53 7.74 -23.40 -4.50
CA GLU A 53 8.65 -24.32 -5.15
C GLU A 53 7.96 -25.14 -6.25
N GLU A 54 6.70 -25.56 -6.01
CA GLU A 54 5.87 -26.23 -7.03
C GLU A 54 5.48 -25.30 -8.18
N LEU A 55 5.21 -24.03 -7.88
CA LEU A 55 4.75 -23.02 -8.83
C LEU A 55 5.63 -21.77 -8.79
N PRO A 56 6.88 -21.86 -9.29
CA PRO A 56 7.88 -20.79 -9.13
C PRO A 56 7.49 -19.49 -9.84
N GLY A 57 6.59 -19.54 -10.83
CA GLY A 57 6.00 -18.34 -11.45
C GLY A 57 5.21 -17.44 -10.47
N LEU A 58 4.70 -17.98 -9.35
CA LEU A 58 3.94 -17.21 -8.38
C LEU A 58 4.79 -16.17 -7.64
N ILE A 59 6.08 -16.44 -7.46
CA ILE A 59 6.98 -15.52 -6.73
C ILE A 59 7.13 -14.17 -7.44
N ILE A 60 6.88 -14.14 -8.76
CA ILE A 60 6.89 -12.91 -9.57
C ILE A 60 5.67 -12.04 -9.25
N LEU A 61 4.52 -12.67 -9.06
CA LEU A 61 3.25 -11.96 -8.86
C LEU A 61 3.11 -11.42 -7.44
N ILE A 62 3.63 -12.10 -6.42
CA ILE A 62 3.40 -11.78 -5.02
C ILE A 62 3.91 -10.37 -4.63
N PRO A 63 5.17 -9.98 -4.90
CA PRO A 63 5.66 -8.64 -4.56
C PRO A 63 4.91 -7.54 -5.29
N ALA A 64 4.60 -7.74 -6.58
CA ALA A 64 3.81 -6.80 -7.37
C ALA A 64 2.40 -6.65 -6.79
N ALA A 65 1.78 -7.76 -6.41
CA ALA A 65 0.46 -7.77 -5.81
C ALA A 65 0.44 -7.00 -4.48
N ILE A 66 1.41 -7.24 -3.59
CA ILE A 66 1.51 -6.54 -2.30
C ILE A 66 1.79 -5.04 -2.51
N GLY A 67 2.77 -4.68 -3.32
CA GLY A 67 3.15 -3.29 -3.55
C GLY A 67 2.01 -2.44 -4.13
N MET A 68 1.25 -3.00 -5.08
CA MET A 68 0.12 -2.28 -5.67
C MET A 68 -1.02 -2.04 -4.69
N ARG A 69 -1.18 -2.85 -3.63
CA ARG A 69 -2.16 -2.58 -2.56
C ARG A 69 -1.73 -1.35 -1.75
N GLY A 70 -0.44 -1.26 -1.40
CA GLY A 70 0.12 -0.05 -0.79
C GLY A 70 -0.09 1.20 -1.64
N ASN A 71 0.14 1.11 -2.96
CA ASN A 71 -0.04 2.25 -3.87
C ASN A 71 -1.50 2.70 -4.00
N ILE A 72 -2.42 1.77 -4.22
CA ILE A 72 -3.85 2.09 -4.42
C ILE A 72 -4.46 2.65 -3.13
N TYR A 73 -4.24 1.98 -2.00
CA TYR A 73 -4.89 2.32 -0.74
C TYR A 73 -4.14 3.40 0.04
N GLY A 74 -2.83 3.57 -0.18
CA GLY A 74 -2.08 4.72 0.29
C GLY A 74 -2.55 6.01 -0.40
N ALA A 75 -2.74 5.98 -1.72
CA ALA A 75 -3.30 7.12 -2.46
C ALA A 75 -4.74 7.42 -2.01
N LEU A 76 -5.57 6.38 -1.78
CA LEU A 76 -6.90 6.53 -1.20
C LEU A 76 -6.83 7.21 0.18
N GLY A 77 -5.98 6.69 1.08
CA GLY A 77 -5.80 7.23 2.42
C GLY A 77 -5.37 8.70 2.43
N SER A 78 -4.46 9.10 1.53
CA SER A 78 -4.05 10.49 1.36
C SER A 78 -5.23 11.40 0.96
N ARG A 79 -6.02 10.98 -0.04
CA ARG A 79 -7.22 11.73 -0.46
C ARG A 79 -8.27 11.83 0.63
N LEU A 80 -8.48 10.75 1.39
CA LEU A 80 -9.38 10.77 2.55
C LEU A 80 -8.86 11.70 3.65
N GLY A 81 -7.56 11.68 3.94
CA GLY A 81 -6.92 12.59 4.89
C GLY A 81 -7.11 14.05 4.50
N THR A 82 -6.93 14.40 3.22
CA THR A 82 -7.25 15.74 2.71
C THR A 82 -8.73 16.06 2.88
N ALA A 83 -9.64 15.15 2.52
CA ALA A 83 -11.07 15.38 2.66
C ALA A 83 -11.50 15.57 4.13
N ILE A 84 -10.84 14.90 5.07
CA ILE A 84 -11.05 15.10 6.51
C ILE A 84 -10.59 16.50 6.91
N HIS A 85 -9.38 16.90 6.51
CA HIS A 85 -8.81 18.19 6.86
C HIS A 85 -9.58 19.38 6.26
N THR A 86 -10.17 19.20 5.07
CA THR A 86 -11.00 20.23 4.41
C THR A 86 -12.47 20.20 4.83
N GLY A 87 -12.86 19.30 5.75
CA GLY A 87 -14.25 19.17 6.21
C GLY A 87 -15.22 18.59 5.17
N GLN A 88 -14.71 18.00 4.08
CA GLN A 88 -15.51 17.41 3.00
C GLN A 88 -15.76 15.91 3.19
N PHE A 89 -15.18 15.30 4.22
CA PHE A 89 -15.36 13.89 4.51
C PHE A 89 -16.79 13.59 4.95
N SER A 90 -17.49 12.76 4.17
CA SER A 90 -18.76 12.16 4.56
C SER A 90 -18.71 10.66 4.24
N LEU A 91 -18.94 9.82 5.25
CA LEU A 91 -18.94 8.37 5.04
C LEU A 91 -20.19 7.97 4.26
N SER A 92 -20.01 7.83 2.95
CA SER A 92 -21.07 7.46 2.03
C SER A 92 -20.47 6.64 0.89
N ARG A 93 -21.18 5.57 0.51
CA ARG A 93 -20.81 4.74 -0.66
C ARG A 93 -21.38 5.30 -1.96
N ARG A 94 -22.14 6.39 -1.90
CA ARG A 94 -22.81 6.96 -3.06
C ARG A 94 -21.82 7.67 -3.99
N ARG A 95 -22.00 7.55 -5.30
CA ARG A 95 -21.06 8.02 -6.34
C ARG A 95 -20.96 9.54 -6.42
N GLU A 96 -21.88 10.25 -5.78
CA GLU A 96 -21.91 11.72 -5.75
C GLU A 96 -20.99 12.25 -4.63
N THR A 97 -20.57 11.39 -3.70
CA THR A 97 -19.67 11.77 -2.60
C THR A 97 -18.21 11.47 -2.94
N LEU A 98 -17.29 12.31 -2.44
CA LEU A 98 -15.85 12.12 -2.65
C LEU A 98 -15.36 10.75 -2.17
N VAL A 99 -15.87 10.29 -1.02
CA VAL A 99 -15.53 8.97 -0.46
C VAL A 99 -16.03 7.86 -1.38
N GLY A 100 -17.29 7.91 -1.83
CA GLY A 100 -17.85 6.93 -2.75
C GLY A 100 -17.13 6.89 -4.11
N GLN A 101 -16.80 8.06 -4.69
CA GLN A 101 -16.02 8.12 -5.94
C GLN A 101 -14.67 7.44 -5.80
N ASN A 102 -13.96 7.70 -4.70
CA ASN A 102 -12.67 7.09 -4.46
C ASN A 102 -12.77 5.58 -4.16
N ILE A 103 -13.82 5.11 -3.47
CA ILE A 103 -14.11 3.68 -3.30
C ILE A 103 -14.26 2.99 -4.66
N TRP A 104 -15.09 3.56 -5.54
CA TRP A 104 -15.31 3.00 -6.88
C TRP A 104 -14.04 3.06 -7.73
N ALA A 105 -13.31 4.17 -7.71
CA ALA A 105 -12.06 4.33 -8.44
C ALA A 105 -11.01 3.31 -7.99
N SER A 106 -10.81 3.11 -6.68
CA SER A 106 -9.88 2.10 -6.14
C SER A 106 -10.32 0.67 -6.48
N GLY A 107 -11.62 0.39 -6.53
CA GLY A 107 -12.16 -0.90 -6.95
C GLY A 107 -11.90 -1.20 -8.43
N VAL A 108 -12.20 -0.25 -9.31
CA VAL A 108 -11.90 -0.36 -10.75
C VAL A 108 -10.40 -0.49 -10.98
N LEU A 109 -9.60 0.34 -10.30
CA LEU A 109 -8.14 0.30 -10.40
C LEU A 109 -7.58 -1.04 -9.93
N THR A 110 -8.14 -1.64 -8.87
CA THR A 110 -7.78 -2.99 -8.43
C THR A 110 -7.96 -4.01 -9.55
N LEU A 111 -9.13 -4.01 -10.21
CA LEU A 111 -9.42 -4.98 -11.27
C LEU A 111 -8.51 -4.78 -12.50
N VAL A 112 -8.34 -3.54 -12.94
CA VAL A 112 -7.49 -3.21 -14.09
C VAL A 112 -6.04 -3.60 -13.81
N ILE A 113 -5.51 -3.26 -12.63
CA ILE A 113 -4.15 -3.61 -12.24
C ILE A 113 -3.99 -5.11 -12.03
N ALA A 114 -4.99 -5.82 -11.50
CA ALA A 114 -4.92 -7.27 -11.35
C ALA A 114 -4.73 -7.97 -12.70
N VAL A 115 -5.50 -7.59 -13.70
CA VAL A 115 -5.34 -8.12 -15.06
C VAL A 115 -3.99 -7.72 -15.65
N ALA A 116 -3.59 -6.45 -15.53
CA ALA A 116 -2.29 -5.98 -16.04
C ALA A 116 -1.11 -6.71 -15.39
N MET A 117 -1.15 -6.94 -14.08
CA MET A 117 -0.12 -7.69 -13.36
C MET A 117 -0.04 -9.15 -13.80
N ALA A 118 -1.16 -9.80 -14.15
CA ALA A 118 -1.14 -11.16 -14.64
C ALA A 118 -0.39 -11.28 -15.98
N PHE A 119 -0.65 -10.35 -16.91
CA PHE A 119 0.10 -10.27 -18.17
C PHE A 119 1.58 -9.93 -17.94
N ALA A 120 1.87 -8.98 -17.05
CA ALA A 120 3.24 -8.62 -16.70
C ALA A 120 3.98 -9.81 -16.06
N ALA A 121 3.34 -10.54 -15.15
CA ALA A 121 3.90 -11.72 -14.51
C ALA A 121 4.18 -12.82 -15.52
N ARG A 122 3.27 -13.07 -16.48
CA ARG A 122 3.53 -14.02 -17.57
C ARG A 122 4.72 -13.57 -18.43
N ALA A 123 4.77 -12.29 -18.82
CA ALA A 123 5.85 -11.78 -19.66
C ALA A 123 7.21 -11.97 -18.99
N VAL A 124 7.30 -11.63 -17.70
CA VAL A 124 8.50 -11.85 -16.89
C VAL A 124 8.81 -13.34 -16.78
N ALA A 125 7.82 -14.18 -16.46
CA ALA A 125 8.01 -15.62 -16.34
C ALA A 125 8.58 -16.23 -17.64
N GLY A 126 8.09 -15.80 -18.81
CA GLY A 126 8.62 -16.21 -20.11
C GLY A 126 10.06 -15.75 -20.37
N ILE A 127 10.45 -14.55 -19.95
CA ILE A 127 11.84 -14.07 -20.07
C ILE A 127 12.80 -14.94 -19.25
N PHE A 128 12.36 -15.39 -18.07
CA PHE A 128 13.15 -16.25 -17.19
C PHE A 128 13.00 -17.75 -17.49
N GLY A 129 12.34 -18.12 -18.60
CA GLY A 129 12.17 -19.51 -19.02
C GLY A 129 11.27 -20.35 -18.09
N ASN A 130 10.42 -19.69 -17.29
CA ASN A 130 9.56 -20.32 -16.29
C ASN A 130 8.11 -20.34 -16.76
N ASP A 131 7.75 -21.36 -17.53
CA ASP A 131 6.41 -21.52 -18.11
C ASP A 131 5.48 -22.41 -17.27
N SER A 132 5.72 -22.47 -15.95
CA SER A 132 4.99 -23.36 -15.02
C SER A 132 3.51 -23.01 -14.86
N ILE A 133 3.07 -21.80 -15.25
CA ILE A 133 1.71 -21.28 -14.99
C ILE A 133 1.13 -20.65 -16.25
N SER A 134 -0.13 -21.00 -16.56
CA SER A 134 -0.85 -20.44 -17.71
C SER A 134 -1.24 -18.97 -17.47
N VAL A 135 -1.49 -18.22 -18.55
CA VAL A 135 -1.99 -16.83 -18.45
C VAL A 135 -3.32 -16.79 -17.70
N ALA A 136 -4.21 -17.74 -17.96
CA ALA A 136 -5.51 -17.81 -17.31
C ALA A 136 -5.37 -17.97 -15.80
N ASP A 137 -4.46 -18.83 -15.34
CA ASP A 137 -4.22 -19.04 -13.92
C ASP A 137 -3.62 -17.79 -13.26
N PHE A 138 -2.67 -17.12 -13.93
CA PHE A 138 -2.17 -15.82 -13.45
C PHE A 138 -3.28 -14.78 -13.30
N VAL A 139 -4.19 -14.71 -14.27
CA VAL A 139 -5.34 -13.78 -14.23
C VAL A 139 -6.25 -14.14 -13.06
N VAL A 140 -6.62 -15.41 -12.90
CA VAL A 140 -7.50 -15.87 -11.82
C VAL A 140 -6.88 -15.58 -10.46
N ILE A 141 -5.62 -15.96 -10.25
CA ILE A 141 -4.92 -15.77 -8.97
C ILE A 141 -4.77 -14.28 -8.67
N SER A 142 -4.38 -13.47 -9.65
CA SER A 142 -4.20 -12.02 -9.49
C SER A 142 -5.52 -11.31 -9.20
N VAL A 143 -6.60 -11.64 -9.91
CA VAL A 143 -7.92 -11.02 -9.72
C VAL A 143 -8.51 -11.44 -8.38
N LEU A 144 -8.51 -12.73 -8.04
CA LEU A 144 -9.07 -13.19 -6.77
C LEU A 144 -8.28 -12.67 -5.58
N GLY A 145 -6.94 -12.82 -5.59
CA GLY A 145 -6.08 -12.30 -4.54
C GLY A 145 -6.16 -10.78 -4.42
N GLY A 146 -6.19 -10.08 -5.57
CA GLY A 146 -6.37 -8.64 -5.65
C GLY A 146 -7.69 -8.18 -5.04
N VAL A 147 -8.82 -8.76 -5.45
CA VAL A 147 -10.15 -8.41 -4.94
C VAL A 147 -10.29 -8.70 -3.45
N LEU A 148 -9.89 -9.90 -3.00
CA LEU A 148 -10.00 -10.31 -1.60
C LEU A 148 -9.17 -9.40 -0.68
N SER A 149 -7.90 -9.15 -1.03
CA SER A 149 -7.06 -8.22 -0.27
C SER A 149 -7.61 -6.80 -0.30
N SER A 150 -8.08 -6.33 -1.46
CA SER A 150 -8.67 -5.01 -1.63
C SER A 150 -9.90 -4.77 -0.76
N VAL A 151 -10.76 -5.78 -0.56
CA VAL A 151 -11.90 -5.67 0.36
C VAL A 151 -11.42 -5.43 1.80
N ILE A 152 -10.43 -6.20 2.25
CA ILE A 152 -9.88 -6.09 3.61
C ILE A 152 -9.20 -4.73 3.80
N VAL A 153 -8.28 -4.36 2.91
CA VAL A 153 -7.52 -3.10 3.01
C VAL A 153 -8.46 -1.90 2.93
N LEU A 154 -9.45 -1.93 2.02
CA LEU A 154 -10.47 -0.87 1.94
C LEU A 154 -11.22 -0.71 3.26
N GLY A 155 -11.64 -1.82 3.86
CA GLY A 155 -12.32 -1.82 5.16
C GLY A 155 -11.47 -1.17 6.25
N VAL A 156 -10.18 -1.54 6.32
CA VAL A 156 -9.23 -0.94 7.27
C VAL A 156 -9.03 0.55 6.99
N THR A 157 -8.81 0.95 5.74
CA THR A 157 -8.60 2.36 5.36
C THR A 157 -9.80 3.24 5.74
N LEU A 158 -11.02 2.79 5.42
CA LEU A 158 -12.24 3.51 5.79
C LEU A 158 -12.45 3.51 7.30
N GLY A 159 -12.18 2.40 7.98
CA GLY A 159 -12.22 2.29 9.44
C GLY A 159 -11.31 3.32 10.11
N VAL A 160 -10.04 3.38 9.72
CA VAL A 160 -9.07 4.35 10.24
C VAL A 160 -9.52 5.79 9.93
N ALA A 161 -9.98 6.07 8.70
CA ALA A 161 -10.46 7.40 8.33
C ALA A 161 -11.65 7.85 9.20
N THR A 162 -12.62 6.96 9.44
CA THR A 162 -13.79 7.28 10.27
C THR A 162 -13.45 7.46 11.75
N LEU A 163 -12.49 6.68 12.26
CA LEU A 163 -11.98 6.84 13.63
C LEU A 163 -11.23 8.16 13.80
N ALA A 164 -10.49 8.60 12.78
CA ALA A 164 -9.77 9.87 12.79
C ALA A 164 -10.72 11.08 12.87
N VAL A 165 -11.88 11.03 12.21
CA VAL A 165 -12.89 12.10 12.25
C VAL A 165 -13.61 12.20 13.60
N ARG A 166 -13.68 11.10 14.35
CA ARG A 166 -14.33 11.06 15.66
C ARG A 166 -13.47 11.62 16.81
N ARG A 167 -12.19 11.88 16.56
CA ARG A 167 -11.24 12.45 17.53
C ARG A 167 -11.08 13.94 17.31
#